data_AF-A0AAW9HLZ7-F1
#
_entry.id   AF-A0AAW9HLZ7-F1
#
_cell.length_a   1.000
_cell.length_b   1.000
_cell.length_c   1.000
_cell.angle_alpha   90.00
_cell.angle_beta   90.00
_cell.angle_gamma   90.00
#
_symmetry.space_group_name_H-M   'P 1'
#
loop_
_entity.id
_entity.type
_entity.pdbx_description
1 polymer ?
#
loop_
_entity_poly.entity_id
_entity_poly.type
_entity_poly.pdbx_seq_one_letter_code
_entity_poly.pdbx_strand_id
1 'polypeptide(L)' 'MIIRGRYTSLDQVLARQNEILDELRTTREDYNERAENYWMNDKEAALRPEFEALEGFVEFYREEELKEKELAAAGRS' A
#
# COMPACT_ATOMS: atom_id res chain seq x y z
N MET A 1 6.39 -6.00 -13.83
CA MET A 1 5.62 -5.47 -12.69
C MET A 1 4.21 -5.13 -13.18
N ILE A 2 3.30 -6.12 -13.13
CA ILE A 2 1.93 -6.06 -13.66
C ILE A 2 1.01 -5.61 -12.52
N ILE A 3 1.09 -4.35 -12.11
CA ILE A 3 0.21 -3.85 -11.04
C ILE A 3 -0.42 -2.51 -11.41
N ARG A 4 0.19 -1.76 -12.34
CA ARG A 4 -0.21 -0.40 -12.76
C ARG A 4 -1.57 -0.28 -13.48
N GLY A 5 -2.39 -1.33 -13.52
CA GLY A 5 -3.77 -1.29 -14.01
C GLY A 5 -4.76 -2.08 -13.16
N ARG A 6 -4.32 -2.65 -12.02
CA ARG A 6 -5.18 -3.44 -11.13
C ARG A 6 -5.77 -2.60 -9.99
N TYR A 7 -5.04 -1.58 -9.54
CA TYR A 7 -5.48 -0.67 -8.49
C TYR A 7 -5.49 0.76 -9.06
N THR A 8 -6.69 1.32 -9.21
CA THR A 8 -6.92 2.64 -9.83
C THR A 8 -7.27 3.72 -8.81
N SER A 9 -7.38 3.38 -7.53
CA SER A 9 -7.63 4.32 -6.44
C SER A 9 -6.93 3.91 -5.15
N LEU A 10 -6.74 4.88 -4.25
CA LEU A 10 -6.19 4.65 -2.91
C LEU A 10 -7.01 3.61 -2.14
N ASP A 11 -8.34 3.68 -2.20
CA ASP A 11 -9.23 2.73 -1.52
C ASP A 11 -9.01 1.29 -1.97
N GLN A 12 -8.78 1.05 -3.26
CA GLN A 12 -8.50 -0.28 -3.79
C GLN A 12 -7.15 -0.81 -3.30
N VAL A 13 -6.14 0.06 -3.24
CA VAL A 13 -4.81 -0.28 -2.71
C VAL A 13 -4.92 -0.67 -1.23
N LEU A 14 -5.59 0.16 -0.43
CA LEU A 14 -5.78 -0.09 1.00
C LEU A 14 -6.62 -1.34 1.26
N ALA A 15 -7.67 -1.57 0.48
CA ALA A 15 -8.49 -2.78 0.57
C ALA A 15 -7.63 -4.03 0.34
N ARG A 16 -6.80 -4.04 -0.71
CA ARG A 16 -5.91 -5.18 -0.97
C ARG A 16 -4.88 -5.39 0.13
N GLN A 17 -4.31 -4.30 0.65
CA GLN A 17 -3.38 -4.40 1.77
C GLN A 17 -4.04 -5.02 3.02
N ASN A 18 -5.32 -4.75 3.26
CA ASN A 18 -6.08 -5.36 4.35
C ASN A 18 -6.41 -6.83 4.06
N GLU A 19 -6.80 -7.18 2.82
CA GLU A 19 -7.01 -8.57 2.43
C GLU A 19 -5.77 -9.44 2.64
N ILE A 20 -4.57 -8.92 2.31
CA ILE A 20 -3.31 -9.63 2.54
C ILE A 20 -3.07 -9.85 4.03
N LEU A 21 -3.31 -8.84 4.86
CA LEU A 21 -3.17 -8.98 6.32
C LEU A 21 -4.15 -10.00 6.90
N ASP A 22 -5.41 -9.97 6.45
CA ASP A 22 -6.44 -10.93 6.86
C ASP A 22 -6.07 -12.36 6.42
N GLU A 23 -5.57 -12.51 5.20
CA GLU A 23 -5.08 -13.79 4.67
C GLU A 23 -3.90 -14.35 5.49
N LEU A 24 -3.05 -13.46 5.98
CA LEU A 24 -1.92 -13.78 6.85
C LEU A 24 -2.31 -13.87 8.34
N ARG A 25 -3.54 -13.48 8.69
CA ARG A 25 -4.06 -13.42 10.07
C ARG A 25 -3.13 -12.64 11.00
N THR A 26 -2.67 -11.49 10.54
CA THR A 26 -1.71 -10.64 11.26
C THR A 26 -2.12 -9.18 11.21
N THR A 27 -1.55 -8.38 12.10
CA THR A 27 -1.63 -6.92 12.01
C THR A 27 -0.54 -6.37 11.07
N ARG A 28 -0.70 -5.11 10.64
CA ARG A 28 0.34 -4.37 9.90
C ARG A 28 1.63 -4.29 10.71
N GLU A 29 1.51 -3.96 12.00
CA GLU A 29 2.65 -3.77 12.90
C GLU A 29 3.48 -5.05 13.01
N ASP A 30 2.83 -6.17 13.35
CA ASP A 30 3.55 -7.44 13.50
C ASP A 30 4.13 -7.93 12.15
N TYR A 31 3.43 -7.67 11.04
CA TYR A 31 3.93 -8.01 9.71
C TYR A 31 5.21 -7.23 9.37
N ASN A 32 5.20 -5.92 9.62
CA ASN A 32 6.35 -5.06 9.37
C ASN A 32 7.53 -5.43 10.30
N GLU A 33 7.27 -5.70 11.58
CA GLU A 33 8.29 -6.16 12.52
C GLU A 33 8.96 -7.44 12.02
N ARG A 34 8.18 -8.43 11.56
CA ARG A 34 8.73 -9.67 10.99
C ARG A 34 9.51 -9.43 9.70
N ALA A 35 9.07 -8.50 8.86
CA ALA A 35 9.76 -8.15 7.62
C ALA A 35 11.12 -7.49 7.88
N GLU A 36 11.19 -6.58 8.86
CA GLU A 36 12.42 -5.89 9.27
C GLU A 36 13.43 -6.83 9.94
N ASN A 37 12.93 -7.79 10.74
CA ASN A 37 13.77 -8.76 11.44
C ASN A 37 14.07 -10.04 10.63
N TYR A 38 13.64 -10.12 9.37
CA TYR A 38 13.81 -11.29 8.50
C TYR A 38 13.18 -12.58 9.07
N TRP A 39 12.06 -12.46 9.79
CA TRP A 39 11.33 -13.57 10.43
C TRP A 39 10.07 -14.00 9.66
N MET A 40 9.96 -13.60 8.40
CA MET A 40 8.81 -13.93 7.57
C MET A 40 8.76 -15.43 7.28
N ASN A 41 7.58 -16.02 7.44
CA ASN A 41 7.33 -17.38 6.95
C ASN A 41 7.18 -17.39 5.41
N ASP A 42 7.14 -18.59 4.82
CA ASP A 42 7.08 -18.75 3.35
C ASP A 42 5.88 -18.04 2.71
N LYS A 43 4.72 -18.03 3.39
CA LYS A 43 3.50 -17.38 2.89
C LYS A 43 3.64 -15.85 2.91
N GLU A 44 4.20 -15.32 3.99
CA GLU A 44 4.49 -13.89 4.11
C GLU A 44 5.52 -13.45 3.08
N ALA A 45 6.60 -14.22 2.92
CA ALA A 45 7.65 -13.93 1.94
C ALA A 45 7.12 -13.97 0.50
N ALA A 46 6.17 -14.85 0.20
CA ALA A 46 5.52 -14.93 -1.11
C ALA A 46 4.62 -13.72 -1.41
N LEU A 47 3.96 -13.15 -0.40
CA LEU A 47 3.07 -11.98 -0.55
C LEU A 47 3.81 -10.65 -0.43
N ARG A 48 5.02 -10.64 0.14
CA ARG A 48 5.84 -9.44 0.35
C ARG A 48 6.03 -8.58 -0.90
N PRO A 49 6.36 -9.11 -2.09
CA PRO A 49 6.54 -8.27 -3.27
C PRO A 49 5.27 -7.54 -3.71
N GLU A 50 4.09 -8.15 -3.54
CA GLU A 50 2.81 -7.47 -3.79
C GLU A 50 2.58 -6.39 -2.72
N PHE A 51 2.81 -6.73 -1.47
CA PHE A 51 2.59 -5.84 -0.33
C PHE A 51 3.44 -4.55 -0.41
N GLU A 52 4.74 -4.68 -0.68
CA GLU A 52 5.66 -3.53 -0.86
C GLU A 52 5.27 -2.67 -2.08
N ALA A 53 4.82 -3.30 -3.17
CA ALA A 53 4.34 -2.56 -4.33
C ALA A 53 3.07 -1.75 -4.03
N LEU A 54 2.18 -2.27 -3.18
CA LEU A 54 1.00 -1.54 -2.71
C LEU A 54 1.37 -0.33 -1.85
N GLU A 55 2.39 -0.45 -0.98
CA GLU A 55 2.89 0.71 -0.21
C GLU A 55 3.36 1.84 -1.13
N GLY A 56 4.10 1.51 -2.20
CA GLY A 56 4.49 2.50 -3.20
C GLY A 56 3.29 3.15 -3.91
N PHE A 57 2.18 2.43 -4.13
CA PHE A 57 0.96 3.04 -4.67
C PHE A 57 0.23 3.92 -3.65
N VAL A 58 0.27 3.60 -2.36
CA VAL A 58 -0.29 4.47 -1.30
C VAL A 58 0.41 5.82 -1.32
N GLU A 59 1.74 5.83 -1.38
CA GLU A 59 2.52 7.07 -1.50
C GLU A 59 2.13 7.86 -2.74
N PHE A 60 2.11 7.20 -3.91
CA PHE A 60 1.71 7.83 -5.17
C PHE A 60 0.34 8.50 -5.09
N TYR A 61 -0.70 7.79 -4.62
CA TYR A 61 -2.05 8.37 -4.55
C TYR A 61 -2.16 9.50 -3.53
N ARG A 62 -1.45 9.42 -2.40
CA ARG A 62 -1.44 10.50 -1.40
C ARG A 62 -0.75 11.76 -1.94
N GLU A 63 0.33 11.60 -2.71
CA GLU A 63 0.99 12.73 -3.37
C GLU A 63 0.08 13.39 -4.41
N GLU A 64 -0.64 12.61 -5.21
CA GLU A 64 -1.61 13.14 -6.18
C GLU A 64 -2.74 13.90 -5.48
N GLU A 65 -3.32 13.36 -4.40
CA GLU A 65 -4.31 14.07 -3.60
C GLU A 65 -3.79 15.38 -3.01
N LEU A 66 -2.51 15.42 -2.59
CA LEU A 66 -1.89 16.63 -2.07
C LEU A 66 -1.76 17.69 -3.16
N LYS A 67 -1.24 17.31 -4.35
CA LYS A 67 -1.12 18.23 -5.49
C LYS A 67 -2.48 18.78 -5.92
N GLU A 68 -3.52 17.95 -5.96
CA GLU A 68 -4.87 18.41 -6.28
C GLU A 68 -5.39 19.42 -5.26
N LYS A 69 -5.15 19.20 -3.97
CA LYS A 69 -5.52 20.15 -2.90
C LYS A 69 -4.76 21.46 -3.02
N GLU A 70 -3.47 21.43 -3.32
CA GLU A 70 -2.65 22.63 -3.53
C GLU A 70 -3.13 23.43 -4.75
N LEU A 71 -3.41 22.77 -5.86
CA LEU A 71 -3.97 23.40 -7.07
C LEU A 71 -5.35 24.02 -6.79
N ALA A 72 -6.21 23.32 -6.05
CA ALA A 72 -7.53 23.82 -5.66
C ALA A 72 -7.44 25.03 -4.72
N ALA A 73 -6.41 25.09 -3.88
CA ALA A 73 -6.14 26.24 -3.01
C ALA A 73 -5.57 27.44 -3.79
N ALA A 74 -4.69 27.20 -4.77
CA ALA A 74 -4.10 28.23 -5.62
C ALA A 74 -5.10 28.86 -6.61
N GLY A 75 -6.08 28.09 -7.10
CA GLY A 75 -7.13 28.58 -8.00
C GLY A 75 -8.23 29.43 -7.33
N ARG A 76 -8.16 29.65 -6.01
CA ARG A 76 -9.12 30.45 -5.23
C ARG A 76 -8.59 31.84 -4.83
N SER A 77 -7.42 32.28 -5.32
CA SER A 77 -6.87 33.64 -5.06
C SER A 77 -7.28 34.66 -6.12
#